data_AF-A0A0K9YYL9-F1
#
_entry.id   AF-A0A0K9YYL9-F1
#
_cell.length_a   1.000
_cell.length_b   1.000
_cell.length_c   1.000
_cell.angle_alpha   90.00
_cell.angle_beta   90.00
_cell.angle_gamma   90.00
#
_symmetry.space_group_name_H-M   'P 1'
#
loop_
_entity.id
_entity.type
_entity.pdbx_description
1 polymer ?
#
loop_
_entity_poly.entity_id
_entity_poly.type
_entity_poly.pdbx_seq_one_letter_code
_entity_poly.pdbx_strand_id
1 'polypeptide(L)'
;MKWGKYTYWAYSTLNNDDKLIVVAFDSDGIEVQRWEKSGYRYAKDIEVDEQNQKITFIMRQSNYGNEVDGFYPVSFNWDELRIH
;
A
#
# COMPACT_ATOMS: atom_id res chain seq x y z
N MET A 1 7.38 -6.87 -2.26
CA MET A 1 7.77 -7.16 -0.85
C MET A 1 7.27 -8.55 -0.48
N LYS A 2 7.95 -9.31 0.40
CA LYS A 2 7.48 -10.64 0.85
C LYS A 2 7.18 -10.63 2.35
N TRP A 3 6.07 -11.23 2.77
CA TRP A 3 5.71 -11.47 4.16
C TRP A 3 5.05 -12.85 4.30
N GLY A 4 5.64 -13.72 5.14
CA GLY A 4 5.26 -15.12 5.20
C GLY A 4 5.37 -15.80 3.82
N LYS A 5 4.26 -16.38 3.34
CA LYS A 5 4.18 -17.02 2.01
C LYS A 5 3.69 -16.09 0.89
N TYR A 6 3.38 -14.84 1.22
CA TYR A 6 2.75 -13.90 0.29
C TYR A 6 3.70 -12.80 -0.17
N THR A 7 3.48 -12.34 -1.39
CA THR A 7 4.19 -11.18 -1.97
C THR A 7 3.22 -10.01 -2.08
N TYR A 8 3.54 -8.88 -1.45
CA TYR A 8 2.72 -7.66 -1.47
C TYR A 8 3.31 -6.63 -2.43
N TRP A 9 2.44 -6.02 -3.23
CA TRP A 9 2.75 -4.95 -4.18
C TRP A 9 1.80 -3.76 -3.97
N ALA A 10 2.34 -2.55 -4.06
CA ALA A 10 1.54 -1.35 -4.24
C ALA A 10 1.29 -1.17 -5.74
N TYR A 11 0.03 -1.05 -6.13
CA TYR A 11 -0.33 -0.69 -7.49
C TYR A 11 -0.78 0.78 -7.50
N SER A 12 -0.10 1.57 -8.33
CA SER A 12 -0.58 2.91 -8.68
C SER A 12 -1.25 2.82 -10.03
N THR A 13 -2.53 3.20 -10.11
CA THR A 13 -3.22 3.16 -11.39
C THR A 13 -2.69 4.28 -12.29
N LEU A 14 -2.58 3.99 -13.60
CA LEU A 14 -2.18 4.97 -14.61
C LEU A 14 -3.25 6.04 -14.84
N ASN A 15 -4.48 5.80 -14.39
CA ASN A 15 -5.64 6.64 -14.66
C ASN A 15 -5.79 7.82 -13.69
N ASN A 16 -4.76 8.15 -12.90
CA ASN A 16 -4.83 9.19 -11.88
C ASN A 16 -5.97 8.95 -10.88
N ASP A 17 -6.36 7.68 -10.69
CA ASP A 17 -7.38 7.34 -9.71
C ASP A 17 -6.83 7.71 -8.35
N ASP A 18 -7.62 8.44 -7.57
CA ASP A 18 -7.28 8.91 -6.23
C ASP A 18 -7.34 7.75 -5.21
N LYS A 19 -6.61 6.66 -5.49
CA LYS A 19 -6.52 5.47 -4.63
C LYS A 19 -5.13 4.85 -4.56
N LEU A 20 -4.79 4.37 -3.36
CA LEU A 20 -3.80 3.33 -3.13
C LEU A 20 -4.47 1.97 -3.32
N ILE A 21 -3.86 1.12 -4.14
CA ILE A 21 -4.22 -0.30 -4.21
C ILE A 21 -3.05 -1.12 -3.65
N VAL A 22 -3.33 -1.98 -2.68
CA VAL A 22 -2.38 -2.98 -2.18
C VAL A 22 -2.87 -4.34 -2.67
N VAL A 23 -1.99 -5.11 -3.29
CA VAL A 23 -2.30 -6.46 -3.79
C VAL A 23 -1.37 -7.46 -3.13
N ALA A 24 -1.93 -8.57 -2.66
CA ALA A 24 -1.17 -9.72 -2.17
C ALA A 24 -1.26 -10.87 -3.18
N PHE A 25 -0.12 -11.49 -3.44
CA PHE A 25 0.05 -12.66 -4.28
C PHE A 25 0.51 -13.86 -3.45
N ASP A 26 0.07 -15.06 -3.78
CA ASP A 26 0.63 -16.30 -3.23
C ASP A 26 2.00 -16.65 -3.86
N SER A 27 2.52 -17.84 -3.52
CA SER A 27 3.80 -18.33 -4.03
C SER A 27 3.80 -18.61 -5.53
N ASP A 28 2.63 -18.85 -6.12
CA ASP A 28 2.45 -19.11 -7.55
C ASP A 28 2.22 -17.81 -8.33
N GLY A 29 2.24 -16.66 -7.64
CA GLY A 29 2.01 -15.34 -8.23
C GLY A 29 0.54 -15.06 -8.50
N ILE A 30 -0.39 -15.80 -7.90
CA ILE A 30 -1.82 -15.56 -8.03
C ILE A 30 -2.28 -14.51 -7.02
N GLU A 31 -3.03 -13.50 -7.49
CA GLU A 31 -3.65 -12.51 -6.62
C GLU A 31 -4.64 -13.21 -5.68
N VAL A 32 -4.37 -13.12 -4.37
CA VAL A 32 -5.20 -13.74 -3.33
C VAL A 32 -5.98 -12.70 -2.53
N GLN A 33 -5.56 -11.43 -2.53
CA GLN A 33 -6.29 -10.37 -1.86
C GLN A 33 -5.92 -8.97 -2.37
N ARG A 34 -6.88 -8.05 -2.29
CA ARG A 34 -6.72 -6.64 -2.65
C ARG A 34 -7.37 -5.71 -1.63
N TRP A 35 -6.65 -4.65 -1.27
CA TRP A 35 -7.16 -3.55 -0.45
C TRP A 35 -7.08 -2.24 -1.23
N GLU A 36 -8.13 -1.43 -1.13
CA GLU A 36 -8.18 -0.10 -1.76
C GLU A 36 -8.39 0.97 -0.69
N LYS A 37 -7.62 2.06 -0.78
CA LYS A 37 -7.77 3.23 0.09
C LYS A 37 -7.79 4.50 -0.74
N SER A 38 -8.90 5.23 -0.68
CA SER A 38 -9.10 6.47 -1.44
C SER A 38 -8.33 7.66 -0.84
N GLY A 39 -8.09 8.70 -1.65
CA GLY A 39 -7.42 9.96 -1.27
C GLY A 39 -5.90 9.95 -1.41
N TYR A 40 -5.34 8.93 -2.06
CA TYR A 40 -3.90 8.75 -2.25
C TYR A 40 -3.59 8.49 -3.72
N ARG A 41 -2.44 8.94 -4.21
CA ARG A 41 -1.99 8.74 -5.59
C ARG A 41 -0.53 8.35 -5.62
N TYR A 42 -0.10 7.63 -6.65
CA TYR A 42 1.31 7.36 -6.95
C TYR A 42 2.17 6.91 -5.75
N ALA A 43 2.33 5.59 -5.60
CA ALA A 43 3.30 5.01 -4.69
C ALA A 43 4.73 5.31 -5.16
N LYS A 44 5.54 5.83 -4.24
CA LYS A 44 6.97 6.07 -4.44
C LYS A 44 7.82 4.96 -3.84
N ASP A 45 7.44 4.49 -2.65
CA ASP A 45 8.22 3.51 -1.90
C ASP A 45 7.33 2.67 -0.96
N ILE A 46 7.87 1.54 -0.51
CA ILE A 46 7.22 0.63 0.43
C ILE A 46 8.26 0.20 1.48
N GLU A 47 7.96 0.49 2.74
CA GLU A 47 8.76 0.12 3.90
C GLU A 47 8.06 -0.96 4.73
N VAL A 48 8.85 -1.89 5.28
CA VAL A 48 8.36 -2.92 6.20
C VAL A 48 9.10 -2.80 7.52
N ASP A 49 8.31 -2.75 8.58
CA ASP A 49 8.79 -2.86 9.94
C ASP A 49 8.25 -4.18 10.53
N GLU A 50 9.11 -5.20 10.53
CA GLU A 50 8.75 -6.51 11.07
C GLU A 50 8.64 -6.51 12.59
N GLN A 51 9.40 -5.63 13.27
CA GLN A 51 9.39 -5.53 14.73
C GLN A 51 8.06 -4.95 15.21
N ASN A 52 7.57 -3.92 14.52
CA ASN A 52 6.32 -3.24 14.84
C ASN A 52 5.13 -3.75 14.01
N GLN A 53 5.31 -4.82 13.23
CA GLN A 53 4.27 -5.45 12.41
C GLN A 53 3.51 -4.46 11.53
N LYS A 54 4.26 -3.63 10.81
CA LYS A 54 3.75 -2.48 10.08
C LYS A 54 4.29 -2.43 8.66
N ILE A 55 3.42 -2.13 7.70
CA ILE A 55 3.79 -1.88 6.31
C ILE A 55 3.43 -0.43 6.00
N THR A 56 4.37 0.33 5.44
CA THR A 56 4.19 1.75 5.15
C THR A 56 4.42 2.02 3.67
N PHE A 57 3.43 2.63 3.02
CA PHE A 57 3.50 3.07 1.64
C PHE A 57 3.76 4.57 1.61
N ILE A 58 4.77 4.99 0.85
CA ILE A 58 5.03 6.41 0.63
C ILE A 58 4.22 6.86 -0.59
N MET A 59 3.11 7.55 -0.35
CA MET A 59 2.12 7.90 -1.37
C MET A 59 2.12 9.41 -1.62
N ARG A 60 1.97 9.83 -2.88
CA ARG A 60 1.61 11.21 -3.17
C ARG A 60 0.19 11.48 -2.69
N GLN A 61 -0.03 12.63 -2.05
CA GLN A 61 -1.36 13.06 -1.64
C GLN A 61 -1.62 14.44 -2.21
N SER A 62 -2.73 14.61 -2.92
CA SER A 62 -3.06 15.90 -3.54
C SER A 62 -3.89 16.81 -2.63
N ASN A 63 -4.40 16.31 -1.49
CA ASN A 63 -5.36 17.04 -0.63
C ASN A 63 -5.22 16.72 0.87
N TYR A 64 -4.01 16.61 1.41
CA TYR A 64 -3.87 16.51 2.87
C TYR A 64 -4.09 17.89 3.51
N GLY A 65 -5.35 18.24 3.76
CA GLY A 65 -5.73 19.26 4.74
C GLY A 65 -5.33 20.73 4.48
N ASN A 66 -5.05 21.15 3.24
CA ASN A 66 -4.69 22.52 2.81
C ASN A 66 -3.21 22.93 2.78
N GLU A 67 -2.21 22.05 2.92
CA GLU A 67 -0.81 22.47 2.69
C GLU A 67 0.05 21.41 1.99
N VAL A 68 0.59 21.82 0.83
CA VAL A 68 1.68 21.25 0.01
C VAL A 68 1.47 19.85 -0.61
N ASP A 69 1.46 19.81 -1.95
CA ASP A 69 1.64 18.58 -2.73
C ASP A 69 2.92 17.85 -2.29
N GLY A 70 2.80 16.60 -1.84
CA GLY A 70 3.94 15.87 -1.30
C GLY A 70 3.73 14.37 -1.22
N PHE A 71 4.78 13.66 -0.82
CA PHE A 71 4.77 12.23 -0.54
C PHE A 71 4.74 12.00 0.96
N TYR A 72 3.76 11.24 1.43
CA TYR A 72 3.48 11.03 2.85
C TYR A 72 3.25 9.55 3.14
N PRO A 73 3.61 9.08 4.35
CA PRO A 73 3.46 7.69 4.73
C PRO A 73 1.99 7.32 4.96
N VAL A 74 1.60 6.17 4.44
CA VAL A 74 0.31 5.51 4.69
C VAL A 74 0.61 4.13 5.22
N SER A 75 0.28 3.90 6.48
CA SER A 75 0.64 2.66 7.14
C SER A 75 -0.55 1.75 7.37
N PHE A 76 -0.26 0.45 7.36
CA PHE A 76 -1.16 -0.63 7.69
C PHE A 76 -0.49 -1.55 8.70
N ASN A 77 -1.27 -2.02 9.65
CA ASN A 77 -0.88 -3.05 10.59
C ASN A 77 -1.00 -4.41 9.88
N TRP A 78 -0.29 -5.44 10.34
CA TRP A 78 -0.40 -6.78 9.76
C TRP A 78 -1.82 -7.34 9.80
N ASP A 79 -2.59 -7.04 10.84
CA ASP A 79 -3.98 -7.49 10.94
C ASP A 79 -4.88 -6.85 9.86
N GLU A 80 -4.61 -5.60 9.45
CA GLU A 80 -5.36 -4.94 8.37
C GLU A 80 -5.06 -5.56 7.00
N LEU A 81 -3.86 -6.12 6.82
CA LEU A 81 -3.41 -6.79 5.60
C LEU A 81 -3.37 -8.33 5.71
N ARG A 82 -4.08 -8.87 6.72
CA ARG A 82 -4.16 -10.31 6.94
C ARG A 82 -5.11 -10.94 5.93
N ILE A 83 -4.68 -12.07 5.38
CA ILE A 83 -5.47 -12.91 4.48
C ILE A 83 -6.07 -14.03 5.35
N HIS A 84 -7.41 -14.09 5.41
CA HIS A 84 -8.17 -15.10 6.15
C HIS A 84 -8.35 -16.39 5.36
#